data_AF-A0AAF0XRZ4-F1
#
_entry.id   AF-A0AAF0XRZ4-F1
#
_cell.length_a   1.000
_cell.length_b   1.000
_cell.length_c   1.000
_cell.angle_alpha   90.00
_cell.angle_beta   90.00
_cell.angle_gamma   90.00
#
_symmetry.space_group_name_H-M   'P 1'
#
loop_
_entity.id
_entity.type
_entity.pdbx_description
1 polymer ?
#
loop_
_entity_poly.entity_id
_entity_poly.type
_entity_poly.pdbx_seq_one_letter_code
_entity_poly.pdbx_strand_id
1 'polypeptide(L)'
;MLPFLVYCYLLYIFLRSSILSLFLLVRYTLSQFCGLFSSRVDDAVSLYKGTLIHERRRPVGRSFKSSVRYALIDLDRSSCIPPNHLSAKEARSIAQTNGPVLLLTVPPSVGYQRSPVTLYYCYDLNESSANILKNCIAEVTNSPWGEQLRFVFNPHSDHIAKSLHVSPFMDMLGDWHLKTKAPGNSLSLTIAVKHPVLGNYFTTSLTAKKLLITSNVDYEFFFWLMPHKGAIQTYLQSFQLLSSVQFFQHPKYKNPGFTEENLKAAKGLGCCMAFSGNSHNNPQIDRHERWCSFKQAKWPWN
;
A
#
# COMPACT_ATOMS: atom_id res chain seq x y z
N MET A 1 13.82 -2.89 28.03
CA MET A 1 14.78 -2.87 26.91
C MET A 1 14.13 -2.49 25.56
N LEU A 2 13.01 -3.11 25.17
CA LEU A 2 12.27 -2.78 23.94
C LEU A 2 11.83 -1.30 23.77
N PRO A 3 11.26 -0.61 24.78
CA PRO A 3 10.80 0.79 24.61
C PRO A 3 11.94 1.78 24.41
N PHE A 4 13.11 1.53 25.02
CA PHE A 4 14.30 2.36 24.83
C PHE A 4 14.85 2.25 23.40
N LEU A 5 14.94 1.03 22.86
CA LEU A 5 15.37 0.81 21.47
C LEU A 5 14.43 1.48 20.46
N VAL A 6 13.11 1.41 20.70
CA VAL A 6 12.11 2.10 19.88
C VAL A 6 12.30 3.62 19.96
N TYR A 7 12.50 4.17 21.16
CA TYR A 7 12.74 5.60 21.34
C TYR A 7 14.02 6.08 20.63
N CYS A 8 15.16 5.43 20.87
CA CYS A 8 16.43 5.76 20.22
C CYS A 8 16.31 5.73 18.70
N TYR A 9 15.52 4.81 18.17
CA TYR A 9 15.30 4.71 16.74
C TYR A 9 14.38 5.78 16.16
N LEU A 10 13.29 6.12 16.85
CA LEU A 10 12.46 7.26 16.47
C LEU A 10 13.29 8.55 16.47
N LEU A 11 14.17 8.72 17.46
CA LEU A 11 15.13 9.83 17.51
C LEU A 11 16.12 9.77 16.33
N TYR A 12 16.64 8.59 15.99
CA TYR A 12 17.50 8.41 14.81
C TYR A 12 16.80 8.79 13.49
N ILE A 13 15.56 8.33 13.26
CA ILE A 13 14.77 8.74 12.08
C ILE A 13 14.61 10.24 12.06
N PHE A 14 14.23 10.83 13.19
CA PHE A 14 13.97 12.26 13.31
C PHE A 14 15.21 13.07 12.95
N LEU A 15 16.37 12.75 13.54
CA LEU A 15 17.65 13.40 13.25
C LEU A 15 18.05 13.21 11.78
N ARG A 16 18.03 11.97 11.28
CA ARG A 16 18.39 11.65 9.88
C ARG A 16 17.49 12.40 8.90
N SER A 17 16.19 12.40 9.14
CA SER A 17 15.21 13.08 8.28
C SER A 17 15.39 14.59 8.33
N SER A 18 15.70 15.16 9.50
CA SER A 18 15.95 16.60 9.66
C SER A 18 17.19 17.02 8.88
N ILE A 19 18.28 16.25 8.97
CA ILE A 19 19.52 16.51 8.22
C ILE A 19 19.27 16.42 6.71
N LEU A 20 18.64 15.33 6.23
CA LEU A 20 18.34 15.15 4.80
C LEU A 20 17.35 16.20 4.28
N SER A 21 16.41 16.62 5.11
CA SER A 21 15.48 17.71 4.79
C SER A 21 16.21 19.04 4.63
N LEU A 22 17.20 19.34 5.48
CA LEU A 22 18.02 20.55 5.35
C LEU A 22 18.85 20.51 4.06
N PHE A 23 19.47 19.36 3.75
CA PHE A 23 20.20 19.19 2.49
C PHE A 23 19.30 19.35 1.26
N LEU A 24 18.09 18.79 1.29
CA LEU A 24 17.11 18.94 0.22
C LEU A 24 16.74 20.41 0.02
N LEU A 25 16.50 21.15 1.12
CA LEU A 25 16.17 22.57 1.06
C LEU A 25 17.33 23.38 0.46
N VAL A 26 18.56 23.13 0.89
CA VAL A 26 19.77 23.80 0.36
C VAL A 26 19.98 23.48 -1.13
N ARG A 27 19.81 22.21 -1.54
CA ARG A 27 19.91 21.83 -2.96
C ARG A 27 18.84 22.50 -3.81
N TYR A 28 17.60 22.54 -3.31
CA TYR A 28 16.48 23.17 -3.99
C TYR A 28 16.68 24.69 -4.14
N THR A 29 17.17 25.37 -3.11
CA THR A 29 17.46 26.80 -3.22
C THR A 29 18.62 27.06 -4.19
N LEU A 30 19.71 26.29 -4.11
CA LEU A 30 20.83 26.39 -5.05
C LEU A 30 20.40 26.12 -6.50
N SER A 31 19.48 25.17 -6.74
CA SER A 31 19.01 24.88 -8.09
C SER A 31 18.13 25.98 -8.68
N GLN A 32 17.31 26.63 -7.84
CA GLN A 32 16.51 27.78 -8.24
C GLN A 32 17.36 29.03 -8.52
N PHE A 33 18.41 29.26 -7.73
CA PHE A 33 19.25 30.47 -7.86
C PHE A 33 20.39 30.33 -8.85
N CYS A 34 21.03 29.17 -8.94
CA CYS A 34 22.24 28.98 -9.75
C CYS A 34 22.01 28.09 -10.99
N GLY A 35 20.81 27.54 -11.19
CA GLY A 35 20.53 26.58 -12.28
C GLY A 35 21.29 25.25 -12.18
N LEU A 36 22.04 25.05 -11.09
CA LEU A 36 22.81 23.85 -10.80
C LEU A 36 21.90 22.79 -10.15
N PHE A 37 21.93 21.54 -10.64
CA PHE A 37 21.13 20.40 -10.12
C PHE A 37 19.62 20.41 -10.45
N SER A 38 19.24 20.52 -11.73
CA SER A 38 17.87 20.20 -12.13
C SER A 38 17.65 18.67 -12.11
N SER A 39 16.90 18.17 -11.11
CA SER A 39 16.42 16.80 -11.09
C SER A 39 15.19 16.71 -12.01
N ARG A 40 15.42 16.39 -13.29
CA ARG A 40 14.30 16.17 -14.22
C ARG A 40 13.55 14.91 -13.78
N VAL A 41 12.22 15.02 -13.67
CA VAL A 41 11.35 13.84 -13.55
C VAL A 41 11.56 13.00 -14.81
N ASP A 42 11.95 11.74 -14.65
CA ASP A 42 12.05 10.77 -15.73
C ASP A 42 10.71 10.72 -16.50
N ASP A 43 10.74 10.73 -17.83
CA ASP A 43 9.54 10.69 -18.68
C ASP A 43 8.70 9.41 -18.41
N ALA A 44 9.31 8.38 -17.83
CA ALA A 44 8.66 7.16 -17.37
C ALA A 44 7.85 7.34 -16.06
N VAL A 45 7.85 8.51 -15.44
CA VAL A 45 7.22 8.78 -14.13
C VAL A 45 6.11 9.80 -14.24
N SER A 46 4.91 9.42 -13.79
CA SER A 46 3.76 10.31 -13.66
C SER A 46 3.44 10.59 -12.20
N LEU A 47 3.28 11.87 -11.85
CA LEU A 47 2.96 12.29 -10.49
C LEU A 47 1.44 12.42 -10.30
N TYR A 48 0.95 11.91 -9.17
CA TYR A 48 -0.45 11.98 -8.79
C TYR A 48 -0.62 12.68 -7.45
N LYS A 49 -1.61 13.56 -7.36
CA LYS A 49 -2.05 14.17 -6.11
C LYS A 49 -3.50 13.78 -5.84
N GLY A 50 -3.76 13.34 -4.61
CA GLY A 50 -5.04 12.74 -4.28
C GLY A 50 -5.41 12.78 -2.81
N THR A 51 -6.43 11.99 -2.52
CA THR A 51 -7.03 11.80 -1.20
C THR A 51 -7.16 10.31 -0.92
N LEU A 52 -6.70 9.91 0.25
CA LEU A 52 -7.01 8.63 0.87
C LEU A 52 -8.09 8.85 1.93
N ILE A 53 -9.17 8.09 1.87
CA ILE A 53 -10.28 8.13 2.82
C ILE A 53 -10.38 6.75 3.48
N HIS A 54 -10.35 6.72 4.80
CA HIS A 54 -10.66 5.55 5.62
C HIS A 54 -12.03 5.76 6.27
N GLU A 55 -13.03 5.01 5.82
CA GLU A 55 -14.38 5.09 6.33
C GLU A 55 -14.72 3.82 7.11
N ARG A 56 -14.96 3.96 8.40
CA ARG A 56 -15.57 2.95 9.25
C ARG A 56 -17.03 3.31 9.46
N ARG A 57 -17.94 2.38 9.17
CA ARG A 57 -19.39 2.54 9.33
C ARG A 57 -19.91 1.88 10.59
N ARG A 58 -19.23 0.83 11.10
CA ARG A 58 -19.63 0.07 12.30
C ARG A 58 -18.41 -0.39 13.14
N PRO A 59 -18.60 -0.68 14.44
CA PRO A 59 -19.79 -0.38 15.24
C PRO A 59 -19.96 1.12 15.47
N VAL A 60 -18.86 1.89 15.50
CA VAL A 60 -18.85 3.35 15.61
C VAL A 60 -18.43 3.96 14.28
N GLY A 61 -19.26 4.86 13.75
CA GLY A 61 -18.99 5.59 12.51
C GLY A 61 -17.85 6.59 12.65
N ARG A 62 -16.79 6.45 11.85
CA ARG A 62 -15.64 7.36 11.78
C ARG A 62 -15.13 7.43 10.35
N SER A 63 -14.83 8.63 9.87
CA SER A 63 -14.19 8.82 8.56
C SER A 63 -12.96 9.70 8.71
N PHE A 64 -11.84 9.26 8.15
CA PHE A 64 -10.59 9.99 8.16
C PHE A 64 -10.14 10.25 6.72
N LYS A 65 -9.74 11.49 6.46
CA LYS A 65 -9.31 11.95 5.14
C LYS A 65 -7.87 12.45 5.20
N SER A 66 -7.04 11.95 4.29
CA SER A 66 -5.62 12.28 4.19
C SER A 66 -5.28 12.68 2.76
N SER A 67 -4.62 13.82 2.57
CA SER A 67 -4.04 14.15 1.26
C SER A 67 -2.76 13.36 1.03
N VAL A 68 -2.70 12.69 -0.13
CA VAL A 68 -1.62 11.79 -0.53
C VAL A 68 -1.02 12.19 -1.87
N ARG A 69 0.22 11.79 -2.08
CA ARG A 69 0.96 11.93 -3.33
C ARG A 69 1.54 10.58 -3.69
N TYR A 70 1.42 10.20 -4.96
CA TYR A 70 1.92 8.93 -5.49
C TYR A 70 2.71 9.17 -6.76
N ALA A 71 3.72 8.33 -6.98
CA ALA A 71 4.39 8.19 -8.26
C ALA A 71 3.84 6.95 -8.96
N LEU A 72 3.51 7.09 -10.24
CA LEU A 72 3.26 5.99 -11.16
C LEU A 72 4.48 5.86 -12.07
N ILE A 73 5.20 4.76 -11.95
CA ILE A 73 6.49 4.51 -12.60
C ILE A 73 6.29 3.39 -13.62
N ASP A 74 6.63 3.63 -14.88
CA ASP A 74 6.74 2.58 -15.88
C ASP A 74 8.02 1.78 -15.62
N LEU A 75 7.87 0.55 -15.15
CA LEU A 75 9.01 -0.30 -14.75
C LEU A 75 9.84 -0.80 -15.93
N ASP A 76 9.31 -0.72 -17.16
CA ASP A 76 10.02 -1.14 -18.36
C ASP A 76 10.83 -0.01 -18.98
N ARG A 77 10.45 1.24 -18.72
CA ARG A 77 11.11 2.43 -19.27
C ARG A 77 11.99 3.15 -18.26
N SER A 78 11.65 3.10 -16.97
CA SER A 78 12.35 3.88 -15.97
C SER A 78 13.70 3.28 -15.63
N SER A 79 14.72 4.14 -15.57
CA SER A 79 16.06 3.78 -15.10
C SER A 79 16.22 3.87 -13.57
N CYS A 80 15.25 4.49 -12.88
CA CYS A 80 15.32 4.79 -11.46
C CYS A 80 14.13 4.19 -10.70
N ILE A 81 14.17 2.87 -10.49
CA ILE A 81 13.16 2.15 -9.71
C ILE A 81 13.52 2.27 -8.22
N PRO A 82 12.58 2.67 -7.33
CA PRO A 82 12.86 2.71 -5.90
C PRO A 82 13.21 1.31 -5.36
N PRO A 83 14.09 1.21 -4.35
CA PRO A 83 14.52 -0.08 -3.82
C PRO A 83 13.36 -0.88 -3.21
N ASN A 84 13.54 -2.20 -3.12
CA ASN A 84 12.60 -3.16 -2.50
C ASN A 84 11.28 -3.41 -3.25
N HIS A 85 11.15 -2.92 -4.49
CA HIS A 85 10.03 -3.24 -5.36
C HIS A 85 10.32 -4.43 -6.30
N LEU A 86 9.27 -5.03 -6.84
CA LEU A 86 9.41 -6.05 -7.89
C LEU A 86 9.93 -5.41 -9.17
N SER A 87 10.78 -6.13 -9.90
CA SER A 87 11.10 -5.81 -11.29
C SER A 87 9.89 -6.07 -12.20
N ALA A 88 9.89 -5.44 -13.39
CA ALA A 88 8.85 -5.70 -14.39
C ALA A 88 8.75 -7.19 -14.76
N LYS A 89 9.89 -7.88 -14.87
CA LYS A 89 9.94 -9.33 -15.17
C LYS A 89 9.30 -10.18 -14.07
N GLU A 90 9.59 -9.90 -12.80
CA GLU A 90 8.99 -10.61 -11.68
C GLU A 90 7.49 -10.37 -11.60
N ALA A 91 7.05 -9.11 -11.76
CA ALA A 91 5.64 -8.74 -11.74
C ALA A 91 4.85 -9.44 -12.85
N ARG A 92 5.38 -9.48 -14.08
CA ARG A 92 4.78 -10.24 -15.20
C ARG A 92 4.61 -11.72 -14.90
N SER A 93 5.66 -12.35 -14.38
CA SER A 93 5.67 -13.77 -14.03
C SER A 93 4.61 -14.08 -12.96
N ILE A 94 4.56 -13.27 -11.90
CA ILE A 94 3.59 -13.39 -10.81
C ILE A 94 2.15 -13.18 -11.30
N ALA A 95 1.92 -12.14 -12.11
CA ALA A 95 0.59 -11.77 -12.57
C ALA A 95 0.12 -12.56 -13.81
N GLN A 96 0.97 -13.42 -14.38
CA GLN A 96 0.72 -14.17 -15.61
C GLN A 96 0.31 -13.24 -16.78
N THR A 97 1.14 -12.23 -17.01
CA THR A 97 0.92 -11.19 -18.03
C THR A 97 2.14 -11.02 -18.94
N ASN A 98 1.94 -10.46 -20.13
CA ASN A 98 3.01 -10.29 -21.13
C ASN A 98 3.26 -8.83 -21.60
N GLY A 99 2.51 -7.86 -21.10
CA GLY A 99 2.60 -6.44 -21.47
C GLY A 99 3.40 -5.59 -20.46
N PRO A 100 3.27 -4.24 -20.52
CA PRO A 100 3.98 -3.34 -19.62
C PRO A 100 3.53 -3.47 -18.16
N VAL A 101 4.40 -3.05 -17.23
CA VAL A 101 4.10 -3.01 -15.80
C VAL A 101 4.27 -1.61 -15.24
N LEU A 102 3.19 -1.06 -14.65
CA LEU A 102 3.23 0.25 -13.98
C LEU A 102 3.19 0.08 -12.47
N LEU A 103 4.15 0.66 -11.76
CA LEU A 103 4.24 0.68 -10.31
C LEU A 103 3.64 1.97 -9.74
N LEU A 104 2.61 1.87 -8.91
CA LEU A 104 2.09 2.96 -8.12
C LEU A 104 2.56 2.84 -6.67
N THR A 105 3.36 3.79 -6.21
CA THR A 105 3.96 3.78 -4.87
C THR A 105 4.14 5.19 -4.31
N VAL A 106 4.34 5.30 -3.00
CA VAL A 106 4.91 6.49 -2.36
C VAL A 106 6.42 6.29 -2.28
N PRO A 107 7.22 7.04 -3.05
CA PRO A 107 8.68 6.93 -3.02
C PRO A 107 9.26 7.27 -1.63
N PRO A 108 10.45 6.75 -1.31
CA PRO A 108 11.19 7.19 -0.13
C PRO A 108 11.41 8.71 -0.14
N SER A 109 11.34 9.33 1.03
CA SER A 109 11.63 10.76 1.18
C SER A 109 12.42 11.00 2.45
N VAL A 110 13.48 11.80 2.34
CA VAL A 110 14.35 12.23 3.45
C VAL A 110 14.69 11.10 4.43
N GLY A 111 15.08 9.93 3.90
CA GLY A 111 15.55 8.79 4.69
C GLY A 111 14.46 7.92 5.33
N TYR A 112 13.19 8.13 4.97
CA TYR A 112 12.07 7.31 5.43
C TYR A 112 11.23 6.81 4.25
N GLN A 113 10.85 5.54 4.28
CA GLN A 113 10.04 4.90 3.25
C GLN A 113 8.81 4.29 3.93
N ARG A 114 7.63 4.62 3.41
CA ARG A 114 6.37 4.01 3.82
C ARG A 114 5.31 4.28 2.75
N SER A 115 4.86 3.21 2.10
CA SER A 115 3.72 3.23 1.18
C SER A 115 2.58 2.44 1.83
N PRO A 116 1.41 3.03 2.11
CA PRO A 116 0.32 2.31 2.78
C PRO A 116 -0.25 1.19 1.90
N VAL A 117 -0.21 1.37 0.58
CA VAL A 117 -0.48 0.35 -0.42
C VAL A 117 0.36 0.65 -1.65
N THR A 118 1.04 -0.37 -2.16
CA THR A 118 1.76 -0.32 -3.43
C THR A 118 1.01 -1.19 -4.43
N LEU A 119 0.79 -0.71 -5.65
CA LEU A 119 0.10 -1.46 -6.71
C LEU A 119 1.01 -1.63 -7.92
N TYR A 120 0.98 -2.82 -8.51
CA TYR A 120 1.58 -3.11 -9.81
C TYR A 120 0.44 -3.38 -10.80
N TYR A 121 0.27 -2.50 -11.78
CA TYR A 121 -0.68 -2.68 -12.87
C TYR A 121 -0.01 -3.49 -13.97
N CYS A 122 -0.49 -4.72 -14.17
CA CYS A 122 0.10 -5.67 -15.11
C CYS A 122 -0.82 -5.82 -16.32
N TYR A 123 -0.30 -5.46 -17.49
CA TYR A 123 -1.06 -5.45 -18.74
C TYR A 123 -0.75 -6.67 -19.59
N ASP A 124 -1.68 -7.05 -20.45
CA ASP A 124 -1.41 -7.92 -21.59
C ASP A 124 -1.26 -7.09 -22.87
N LEU A 125 -0.36 -7.57 -23.74
CA LEU A 125 -0.26 -7.09 -25.11
C LEU A 125 -1.51 -7.52 -25.87
N ASN A 126 -2.12 -6.58 -26.57
CA ASN A 126 -3.24 -6.87 -27.45
C ASN A 126 -2.85 -6.51 -28.88
N GLU A 127 -3.24 -7.32 -29.86
CA GLU A 127 -2.89 -7.12 -31.28
C GLU A 127 -3.47 -5.80 -31.83
N SER A 128 -4.57 -5.32 -31.23
CA SER A 128 -5.34 -4.14 -31.62
C SER A 128 -4.87 -2.82 -30.98
N SER A 129 -3.55 -2.69 -30.74
CA SER A 129 -2.83 -1.45 -30.37
C SER A 129 -3.00 -0.90 -28.95
N ALA A 130 -4.03 -1.28 -28.20
CA ALA A 130 -4.21 -0.86 -26.81
C ALA A 130 -3.97 -2.01 -25.81
N ASN A 131 -3.00 -1.82 -24.91
CA ASN A 131 -2.73 -2.77 -23.82
C ASN A 131 -3.93 -2.90 -22.89
N ILE A 132 -4.30 -4.14 -22.52
CA ILE A 132 -5.42 -4.42 -21.63
C ILE A 132 -4.90 -4.64 -20.22
N LEU A 133 -5.41 -3.92 -19.23
CA LEU A 133 -5.11 -4.21 -17.83
C LEU A 133 -5.73 -5.55 -17.44
N LYS A 134 -4.91 -6.58 -17.25
CA LYS A 134 -5.38 -7.93 -16.93
C LYS A 134 -5.47 -8.16 -15.43
N ASN A 135 -4.36 -7.95 -14.73
CA ASN A 135 -4.20 -8.27 -13.32
C ASN A 135 -3.45 -7.15 -12.60
N CYS A 136 -3.68 -7.04 -11.30
CA CYS A 136 -2.91 -6.18 -10.42
C CYS A 136 -2.23 -6.99 -9.31
N ILE A 137 -1.07 -6.54 -8.86
CA ILE A 137 -0.46 -7.04 -7.62
C ILE A 137 -0.61 -5.94 -6.58
N ALA A 138 -1.22 -6.26 -5.43
CA ALA A 138 -1.22 -5.37 -4.28
C ALA A 138 -0.14 -5.80 -3.30
N GLU A 139 0.60 -4.83 -2.78
CA GLU A 139 1.51 -4.99 -1.66
C GLU A 139 1.01 -4.12 -0.50
N VAL A 140 0.76 -4.76 0.63
CA VAL A 140 0.25 -4.13 1.85
C VAL A 140 1.26 -4.35 2.97
N THR A 141 1.78 -3.26 3.53
CA THR A 141 2.74 -3.29 4.64
C THR A 141 2.03 -2.96 5.95
N ASN A 142 2.00 -3.92 6.86
CA ASN A 142 1.48 -3.82 8.21
C ASN A 142 2.47 -3.10 9.13
N SER A 143 2.41 -1.77 9.15
CA SER A 143 3.45 -0.93 9.75
C SER A 143 3.64 -1.05 11.28
N PRO A 144 2.71 -1.52 12.11
CA PRO A 144 3.02 -1.76 13.52
C PRO A 144 3.78 -3.08 13.76
N TRP A 145 3.62 -4.06 12.86
CA TRP A 145 4.07 -5.44 13.09
C TRP A 145 5.07 -5.96 12.08
N GLY A 146 5.34 -5.21 11.02
CA GLY A 146 6.40 -5.51 10.08
C GLY A 146 6.10 -6.59 9.09
N GLU A 147 4.83 -6.74 8.75
CA GLU A 147 4.38 -7.83 7.90
C GLU A 147 4.02 -7.25 6.55
N GLN A 148 4.54 -7.83 5.48
CA GLN A 148 4.24 -7.40 4.14
C GLN A 148 3.58 -8.55 3.39
N LEU A 149 2.36 -8.31 2.90
CA LEU A 149 1.61 -9.26 2.10
C LEU A 149 1.55 -8.74 0.66
N ARG A 150 1.91 -9.61 -0.29
CA ARG A 150 1.67 -9.39 -1.72
C ARG A 150 0.68 -10.42 -2.25
N PHE A 151 -0.25 -10.00 -3.08
CA PHE A 151 -1.21 -10.91 -3.73
C PHE A 151 -1.67 -10.36 -5.08
N VAL A 152 -2.01 -11.27 -6.00
CA VAL A 152 -2.60 -10.93 -7.30
C VAL A 152 -4.12 -10.76 -7.14
N PHE A 153 -4.70 -9.78 -7.81
CA PHE A 153 -6.15 -9.58 -7.86
C PHE A 153 -6.63 -9.07 -9.22
N ASN A 154 -7.88 -9.39 -9.57
CA ASN A 154 -8.56 -8.83 -10.73
C ASN A 154 -8.97 -7.37 -10.46
N PRO A 155 -8.57 -6.40 -11.31
CA PRO A 155 -8.83 -4.99 -11.06
C PRO A 155 -10.31 -4.60 -11.11
N HIS A 156 -11.15 -5.28 -11.89
CA HIS A 156 -12.54 -4.88 -12.11
C HIS A 156 -13.43 -5.18 -10.90
N SER A 157 -13.22 -6.34 -10.29
CA SER A 157 -13.84 -6.76 -9.04
C SER A 157 -13.17 -8.05 -8.59
N ASP A 158 -12.65 -8.08 -7.38
CA ASP A 158 -12.11 -9.31 -6.79
C ASP A 158 -12.40 -9.40 -5.29
N HIS A 159 -12.48 -10.64 -4.80
CA HIS A 159 -12.77 -11.00 -3.42
C HIS A 159 -11.66 -11.91 -2.89
N ILE A 160 -11.04 -11.51 -1.78
CA ILE A 160 -9.85 -12.16 -1.23
C ILE A 160 -10.01 -12.28 0.28
N ALA A 161 -9.71 -13.46 0.83
CA ALA A 161 -9.68 -13.65 2.27
C ALA A 161 -8.73 -12.62 2.92
N LYS A 162 -9.22 -11.91 3.93
CA LYS A 162 -8.40 -10.95 4.67
C LYS A 162 -7.29 -11.70 5.41
N SER A 163 -6.06 -11.53 4.95
CA SER A 163 -4.91 -12.34 5.40
C SER A 163 -3.84 -11.53 6.15
N LEU A 164 -4.19 -10.30 6.54
CA LEU A 164 -3.30 -9.40 7.28
C LEU A 164 -4.08 -8.60 8.34
N HIS A 165 -3.54 -8.54 9.56
CA HIS A 165 -4.11 -7.76 10.66
C HIS A 165 -3.67 -6.30 10.55
N VAL A 166 -4.26 -5.58 9.59
CA VAL A 166 -3.85 -4.23 9.16
C VAL A 166 -4.11 -3.11 10.17
N SER A 167 -4.89 -3.35 11.23
CA SER A 167 -5.23 -2.35 12.23
C SER A 167 -5.62 -3.02 13.55
N PRO A 168 -5.19 -2.51 14.71
CA PRO A 168 -5.62 -3.03 16.01
C PRO A 168 -7.10 -2.80 16.30
N PHE A 169 -7.81 -2.04 15.46
CA PHE A 169 -9.26 -1.79 15.61
C PHE A 169 -10.08 -2.62 14.60
N MET A 170 -9.48 -3.66 14.03
CA MET A 170 -10.11 -4.56 13.07
C MET A 170 -9.68 -5.99 13.36
N ASP A 171 -10.62 -6.89 13.66
CA ASP A 171 -10.33 -8.32 13.75
C ASP A 171 -9.84 -8.91 12.40
N MET A 172 -9.55 -10.20 12.37
CA MET A 172 -9.10 -10.90 11.17
C MET A 172 -10.23 -11.41 10.26
N LEU A 173 -11.49 -11.16 10.60
CA LEU A 173 -12.61 -11.78 9.91
C LEU A 173 -12.99 -11.01 8.63
N GLY A 174 -13.55 -11.78 7.70
CA GLY A 174 -14.12 -11.27 6.45
C GLY A 174 -13.16 -11.26 5.28
N ASP A 175 -13.65 -10.68 4.19
CA ASP A 175 -12.98 -10.63 2.90
C ASP A 175 -12.70 -9.20 2.47
N TRP A 176 -11.59 -9.01 1.76
CA TRP A 176 -11.31 -7.81 1.01
C TRP A 176 -11.97 -7.84 -0.36
N HIS A 177 -12.74 -6.80 -0.63
CA HIS A 177 -13.29 -6.52 -1.95
C HIS A 177 -12.44 -5.41 -2.57
N LEU A 178 -11.68 -5.75 -3.60
CA LEU A 178 -10.78 -4.81 -4.28
C LEU A 178 -11.35 -4.39 -5.63
N LYS A 179 -11.22 -3.09 -5.92
CA LYS A 179 -11.56 -2.53 -7.23
C LYS A 179 -10.63 -1.39 -7.58
N THR A 180 -10.09 -1.43 -8.79
CA THR A 180 -9.29 -0.35 -9.38
C THR A 180 -9.60 -0.22 -10.88
N LYS A 181 -9.02 0.79 -11.51
CA LYS A 181 -9.08 0.99 -12.96
C LYS A 181 -7.66 1.20 -13.48
N ALA A 182 -7.46 1.01 -14.78
CA ALA A 182 -6.21 1.40 -15.42
C ALA A 182 -5.92 2.89 -15.09
N PRO A 183 -4.71 3.22 -14.61
CA PRO A 183 -4.35 4.59 -14.30
C PRO A 183 -4.32 5.43 -15.59
N GLY A 184 -4.92 6.62 -15.54
CA GLY A 184 -4.94 7.58 -16.65
C GLY A 184 -4.86 9.01 -16.13
N ASN A 185 -5.76 9.90 -16.55
CA ASN A 185 -5.83 11.25 -15.95
C ASN A 185 -6.27 11.22 -14.48
N SER A 186 -6.90 10.13 -14.06
CA SER A 186 -7.25 9.86 -12.68
C SER A 186 -6.92 8.41 -12.30
N LEU A 187 -6.80 8.21 -11.00
CA LEU A 187 -6.51 6.95 -10.33
C LEU A 187 -7.57 6.74 -9.26
N SER A 188 -8.12 5.54 -9.17
CA SER A 188 -9.04 5.14 -8.11
C SER A 188 -8.73 3.73 -7.63
N LEU A 189 -8.57 3.55 -6.32
CA LEU A 189 -8.51 2.24 -5.67
C LEU A 189 -9.54 2.22 -4.54
N THR A 190 -10.35 1.16 -4.48
CA THR A 190 -11.27 0.90 -3.37
C THR A 190 -10.96 -0.47 -2.78
N ILE A 191 -10.83 -0.52 -1.47
CA ILE A 191 -10.68 -1.75 -0.67
C ILE A 191 -11.77 -1.71 0.39
N ALA A 192 -12.78 -2.57 0.28
CA ALA A 192 -13.81 -2.73 1.29
C ALA A 192 -13.63 -4.03 2.07
N VAL A 193 -13.98 -4.03 3.35
CA VAL A 193 -13.99 -5.25 4.16
C VAL A 193 -15.43 -5.70 4.35
N LYS A 194 -15.75 -6.89 3.83
CA LYS A 194 -17.03 -7.56 4.03
C LYS A 194 -16.89 -8.53 5.20
N HIS A 195 -17.32 -8.09 6.37
CA HIS A 195 -17.28 -8.87 7.59
C HIS A 195 -18.55 -9.74 7.73
N PRO A 196 -18.47 -10.99 8.22
CA PRO A 196 -19.62 -11.89 8.34
C PRO A 196 -20.76 -11.30 9.18
N VAL A 197 -20.44 -10.70 10.33
CA VAL A 197 -21.40 -10.04 11.23
C VAL A 197 -21.67 -8.57 10.87
N LEU A 198 -20.63 -7.74 10.74
CA LEU A 198 -20.79 -6.30 10.57
C LEU A 198 -21.13 -5.86 9.13
N GLY A 199 -21.05 -6.76 8.14
CA GLY A 199 -21.20 -6.45 6.72
C GLY A 199 -20.06 -5.56 6.20
N ASN A 200 -20.37 -4.63 5.28
CA ASN A 200 -19.41 -3.68 4.70
C ASN A 200 -19.05 -2.56 5.68
N TYR A 201 -18.38 -2.92 6.78
CA TYR A 201 -18.15 -2.03 7.91
C TYR A 201 -16.97 -1.09 7.76
N PHE A 202 -16.03 -1.40 6.86
CA PHE A 202 -14.85 -0.57 6.61
C PHE A 202 -14.57 -0.45 5.11
N THR A 203 -14.21 0.73 4.66
CA THR A 203 -13.84 1.00 3.27
C THR A 203 -12.70 2.01 3.21
N THR A 204 -11.63 1.63 2.52
CA THR A 204 -10.55 2.52 2.12
C THR A 204 -10.74 2.90 0.66
N SER A 205 -10.74 4.20 0.36
CA SER A 205 -10.74 4.70 -1.02
C SER A 205 -9.60 5.68 -1.26
N LEU A 206 -8.86 5.45 -2.33
CA LEU A 206 -7.84 6.34 -2.86
C LEU A 206 -8.37 6.92 -4.15
N THR A 207 -8.42 8.25 -4.25
CA THR A 207 -8.70 8.97 -5.50
C THR A 207 -7.61 9.99 -5.74
N ALA A 208 -7.04 10.00 -6.94
CA ALA A 208 -5.99 10.95 -7.29
C ALA A 208 -6.09 11.40 -8.75
N LYS A 209 -5.57 12.59 -9.03
CA LYS A 209 -5.47 13.15 -10.38
C LYS A 209 -4.01 13.21 -10.80
N LYS A 210 -3.75 12.87 -12.06
CA LYS A 210 -2.44 13.04 -12.68
C LYS A 210 -2.14 14.53 -12.78
N LEU A 211 -0.93 14.92 -12.42
CA LEU A 211 -0.47 16.29 -12.61
C LEU A 211 -0.01 16.46 -14.05
N LEU A 212 -0.48 17.52 -14.69
CA LEU A 212 0.12 18.00 -15.93
C LEU A 212 1.45 18.62 -15.55
N ILE A 213 2.55 17.97 -15.91
CA ILE A 213 3.90 18.48 -15.65
C ILE A 213 4.16 19.57 -16.70
N THR A 214 3.73 20.79 -16.41
CA THR A 214 3.97 21.98 -17.24
C THR A 214 5.24 22.74 -16.83
N SER A 215 5.84 22.39 -15.69
CA SER A 215 7.06 23.01 -15.15
C SER A 215 8.02 21.95 -14.58
N ASN A 216 9.27 22.35 -14.31
CA ASN A 216 10.26 21.55 -13.57
C ASN A 216 9.78 21.31 -12.12
N VAL A 217 8.87 20.36 -11.93
CA VAL A 217 8.47 19.89 -10.59
C VAL A 217 9.64 19.06 -10.06
N ASP A 218 10.29 19.54 -9.00
CA ASP A 218 11.32 18.76 -8.31
C ASP A 218 10.66 17.54 -7.64
N TYR A 219 11.06 16.35 -8.08
CA TYR A 219 10.52 15.07 -7.62
C TYR A 219 10.75 14.85 -6.11
N GLU A 220 11.96 15.17 -5.63
CA GLU A 220 12.31 14.99 -4.22
C GLU A 220 11.49 15.94 -3.34
N PHE A 221 11.33 17.19 -3.79
CA PHE A 221 10.53 18.19 -3.09
C PHE A 221 9.03 17.86 -3.12
N PHE A 222 8.52 17.31 -4.23
CA PHE A 222 7.12 16.89 -4.34
C PHE A 222 6.74 15.85 -3.27
N PHE A 223 7.64 14.90 -3.00
CA PHE A 223 7.44 13.88 -1.96
C PHE A 223 7.98 14.27 -0.59
N TRP A 224 8.46 15.49 -0.40
CA TRP A 224 9.06 15.93 0.86
C TRP A 224 8.14 15.66 2.06
N LEU A 225 8.65 14.85 3.00
CA LEU A 225 7.97 14.39 4.23
C LEU A 225 6.64 13.65 4.00
N MET A 226 6.36 13.20 2.77
CA MET A 226 5.11 12.52 2.44
C MET A 226 4.95 11.19 3.20
N PRO A 227 5.95 10.30 3.28
CA PRO A 227 5.87 9.08 4.09
C PRO A 227 5.69 9.38 5.59
N HIS A 228 6.39 10.39 6.13
CA HIS A 228 6.29 10.80 7.54
C HIS A 228 4.88 11.28 7.88
N LYS A 229 4.32 12.14 7.04
CA LYS A 229 2.94 12.63 7.18
C LYS A 229 1.96 11.47 7.25
N GLY A 230 2.10 10.47 6.36
CA GLY A 230 1.28 9.27 6.36
C GLY A 230 1.39 8.47 7.66
N ALA A 231 2.61 8.31 8.18
CA ALA A 231 2.84 7.63 9.46
C ALA A 231 2.17 8.36 10.63
N ILE A 232 2.45 9.67 10.79
CA ILE A 232 1.90 10.51 11.86
C ILE A 232 0.37 10.47 11.84
N GLN A 233 -0.25 10.66 10.67
CA GLN A 233 -1.71 10.63 10.54
C GLN A 233 -2.30 9.27 10.93
N THR A 234 -1.64 8.16 10.55
CA THR A 234 -2.10 6.81 10.92
C THR A 234 -2.10 6.62 12.45
N TYR A 235 -1.07 7.10 13.14
CA TYR A 235 -1.00 7.01 14.60
C TYR A 235 -2.03 7.92 15.29
N LEU A 236 -2.22 9.15 14.80
CA LEU A 236 -3.25 10.05 15.33
C LEU A 236 -4.66 9.48 15.18
N GLN A 237 -4.99 8.90 14.01
CA GLN A 237 -6.26 8.22 13.77
C GLN A 237 -6.43 7.04 14.73
N SER A 238 -5.38 6.24 14.92
CA SER A 238 -5.40 5.10 15.84
C SER A 238 -5.65 5.55 17.28
N PHE A 239 -5.02 6.64 17.73
CA PHE A 239 -5.25 7.21 19.05
C PHE A 239 -6.69 7.68 19.25
N GLN A 240 -7.29 8.31 18.24
CA GLN A 240 -8.70 8.75 18.29
C GLN A 240 -9.70 7.59 18.34
N LEU A 241 -9.33 6.41 17.83
CA LEU A 241 -10.18 5.21 17.88
C LEU A 241 -10.08 4.48 19.22
N LEU A 242 -8.99 4.67 19.97
CA LEU A 242 -8.69 3.94 21.20
C LEU A 242 -9.80 4.01 22.25
N SER A 243 -10.52 5.14 22.32
CA SER A 243 -11.61 5.36 23.27
C SER A 243 -12.98 4.84 22.81
N SER A 244 -13.13 4.46 21.54
CA SER A 244 -14.45 4.24 20.92
C SER A 244 -14.61 2.91 20.19
N VAL A 245 -13.52 2.20 19.92
CA VAL A 245 -13.55 0.92 19.19
C VAL A 245 -12.75 -0.12 19.95
N GLN A 246 -13.24 -1.35 19.95
CA GLN A 246 -12.56 -2.49 20.56
C GLN A 246 -11.16 -2.68 19.97
N PHE A 247 -10.19 -2.89 20.86
CA PHE A 247 -8.82 -3.23 20.53
C PHE A 247 -8.67 -4.75 20.36
N PHE A 248 -8.06 -5.16 19.26
CA PHE A 248 -7.68 -6.53 18.94
C PHE A 248 -6.16 -6.67 19.02
N GLN A 249 -5.69 -7.55 19.90
CA GLN A 249 -4.28 -7.88 19.98
C GLN A 249 -3.85 -8.64 18.71
N HIS A 250 -2.64 -8.33 18.21
CA HIS A 250 -2.14 -8.98 17.01
C HIS A 250 -2.06 -10.51 17.19
N PRO A 251 -2.63 -11.30 16.26
CA PRO A 251 -2.70 -12.75 16.42
C PRO A 251 -1.35 -13.47 16.55
N LYS A 252 -0.28 -12.92 15.95
CA LYS A 252 1.09 -13.46 16.08
C LYS A 252 1.58 -13.68 17.52
N TYR A 253 1.04 -12.94 18.49
CA TYR A 253 1.39 -13.10 19.89
C TYR A 253 0.67 -14.29 20.56
N LYS A 254 -0.40 -14.78 19.95
CA LYS A 254 -1.17 -15.95 20.41
C LYS A 254 -0.82 -17.21 19.63
N ASN A 255 -0.61 -17.09 18.31
CA ASN A 255 -0.22 -18.20 17.44
C ASN A 255 1.02 -17.80 16.61
N PRO A 256 2.21 -18.37 16.87
CA PRO A 256 3.40 -18.11 16.07
C PRO A 256 3.30 -18.66 14.63
N GLY A 257 2.46 -19.67 14.37
CA GLY A 257 2.17 -20.22 13.04
C GLY A 257 1.14 -19.43 12.22
N PHE A 258 0.59 -18.35 12.79
CA PHE A 258 -0.48 -17.53 12.18
C PHE A 258 -0.19 -17.11 10.74
N THR A 259 1.06 -16.73 10.45
CA THR A 259 1.46 -16.28 9.12
C THR A 259 1.32 -17.37 8.07
N GLU A 260 1.79 -18.58 8.38
CA GLU A 260 1.75 -19.71 7.44
C GLU A 260 0.31 -20.20 7.23
N GLU A 261 -0.49 -20.24 8.30
CA GLU A 261 -1.90 -20.60 8.25
C GLU A 261 -2.70 -19.63 7.38
N ASN A 262 -2.51 -18.31 7.57
CA ASN A 262 -3.19 -17.31 6.75
C ASN A 262 -2.70 -17.32 5.30
N LEU A 263 -1.43 -17.61 5.05
CA LEU A 263 -0.94 -17.79 3.68
C LEU A 263 -1.59 -18.98 3.00
N LYS A 264 -1.75 -20.11 3.70
CA LYS A 264 -2.48 -21.27 3.17
C LYS A 264 -3.94 -20.92 2.89
N ALA A 265 -4.59 -20.19 3.81
CA ALA A 265 -5.95 -19.69 3.62
C ALA A 265 -6.05 -18.78 2.37
N ALA A 266 -5.13 -17.82 2.23
CA ALA A 266 -5.06 -16.88 1.12
C ALA A 266 -4.85 -17.54 -0.25
N LYS A 267 -4.13 -18.66 -0.32
CA LYS A 267 -3.83 -19.40 -1.56
C LYS A 267 -4.98 -20.26 -2.09
N GLY A 268 -5.99 -20.58 -1.27
CA GLY A 268 -7.12 -21.39 -1.74
C GLY A 268 -7.92 -22.16 -0.68
N LEU A 269 -7.76 -21.88 0.61
CA LEU A 269 -8.36 -22.70 1.68
C LEU A 269 -9.38 -21.98 2.59
N GLY A 270 -9.88 -20.81 2.19
CA GLY A 270 -11.07 -20.17 2.78
C GLY A 270 -10.77 -18.92 3.61
N CYS A 271 -11.81 -18.37 4.24
CA CYS A 271 -11.71 -17.31 5.22
C CYS A 271 -10.66 -17.68 6.28
N CYS A 272 -9.99 -16.68 6.89
CA CYS A 272 -9.23 -16.91 8.12
C CYS A 272 -10.17 -17.45 9.21
N MET A 273 -10.27 -18.79 9.32
CA MET A 273 -11.10 -19.51 10.27
C MET A 273 -10.49 -19.55 11.67
N ALA A 274 -9.50 -18.70 11.96
CA ALA A 274 -8.81 -18.69 13.26
C ALA A 274 -9.73 -18.41 14.45
N PHE A 275 -10.99 -17.98 14.23
CA PHE A 275 -11.96 -17.73 15.31
C PHE A 275 -13.43 -18.08 14.99
N SER A 276 -13.73 -18.84 13.93
CA SER A 276 -15.12 -19.23 13.64
C SER A 276 -15.42 -20.61 14.22
N GLY A 277 -15.97 -20.62 15.44
CA GLY A 277 -16.72 -21.79 15.91
C GLY A 277 -17.92 -22.05 15.00
N ASN A 278 -18.06 -23.30 14.54
CA ASN A 278 -19.20 -23.93 13.89
C ASN A 278 -20.09 -23.06 12.98
N SER A 279 -19.95 -23.24 11.66
CA SER A 279 -21.13 -23.34 10.78
C SER A 279 -20.74 -24.00 9.47
N HIS A 280 -21.27 -25.21 9.25
CA HIS A 280 -21.29 -25.88 7.96
C HIS A 280 -22.23 -25.11 7.03
N ASN A 281 -21.69 -24.48 5.99
CA ASN A 281 -22.33 -24.29 4.69
C ASN A 281 -21.30 -23.68 3.73
N ASN A 282 -20.81 -24.51 2.81
CA ASN A 282 -19.71 -24.17 1.90
C ASN A 282 -20.33 -23.99 0.50
N PRO A 283 -20.47 -22.76 -0.04
CA PRO A 283 -20.74 -22.61 -1.46
C PRO A 283 -19.47 -22.99 -2.22
N GLN A 284 -19.61 -23.86 -3.23
CA GLN A 284 -18.57 -24.12 -4.23
C GLN A 284 -18.26 -22.80 -4.96
N ILE A 285 -17.22 -22.12 -4.50
CA ILE A 285 -16.55 -21.06 -5.25
C ILE A 285 -15.51 -21.76 -6.11
N ASP A 286 -15.49 -21.45 -7.40
CA ASP A 286 -14.49 -21.92 -8.35
C ASP A 286 -13.12 -21.35 -7.92
N ARG A 287 -12.30 -22.18 -7.26
CA ARG A 287 -11.12 -21.76 -6.49
C ARG A 287 -9.85 -21.98 -7.31
N HIS A 288 -9.51 -21.03 -8.17
CA HIS A 288 -8.17 -21.00 -8.76
C HIS A 288 -7.13 -20.63 -7.68
N GLU A 289 -6.03 -21.38 -7.63
CA GLU A 289 -4.92 -21.17 -6.71
C GLU A 289 -4.30 -19.79 -6.98
N ARG A 290 -4.46 -18.85 -6.04
CA ARG A 290 -4.01 -17.45 -6.19
C ARG A 290 -2.59 -17.31 -5.68
N TRP A 291 -1.74 -16.60 -6.44
CA TRP A 291 -0.41 -16.26 -5.96
C TRP A 291 -0.48 -15.23 -4.82
N CYS A 292 0.15 -15.56 -3.69
CA CYS A 292 0.44 -14.62 -2.62
C CYS A 292 1.81 -14.92 -1.97
N SER A 293 2.45 -13.88 -1.44
CA SER A 293 3.69 -13.98 -0.69
C SER A 293 3.63 -13.15 0.57
N PHE A 294 4.14 -13.69 1.67
CA PHE A 294 4.38 -12.93 2.90
C PHE A 294 5.88 -12.71 3.07
N LYS A 295 6.25 -11.53 3.54
CA LYS A 295 7.61 -11.21 3.96
C LYS A 295 7.58 -10.47 5.28
N GLN A 296 8.56 -10.71 6.13
CA GLN A 296 8.82 -9.80 7.23
C GLN A 296 9.52 -8.57 6.65
N ALA A 297 8.85 -7.42 6.69
CA ALA A 297 9.44 -6.15 6.37
C ALA A 297 10.63 -5.92 7.31
N LYS A 298 11.78 -5.52 6.76
CA LYS A 298 12.93 -5.19 7.59
C LYS A 298 12.55 -3.99 8.42
N TRP A 299 12.65 -4.12 9.74
CA TRP A 299 12.53 -2.95 10.60
C TRP A 299 13.60 -1.95 10.16
N PRO A 300 13.23 -0.72 9.79
CA PRO A 300 12.04 0.02 10.18
C PRO A 300 11.00 0.19 9.05
N TRP A 301 10.45 -0.95 8.63
CA TRP A 301 9.34 -1.14 7.71
C TRP A 301 9.48 -0.38 6.37
N ASN A 302 10.54 -0.76 5.63
CA ASN A 302 10.63 -0.58 4.18
C ASN A 302 9.83 -1.66 3.45
#